data_AF-A0A7S2MXR0-F1
#
_entry.id   AF-A0A7S2MXR0-F1
#
_cell.length_a   1.000
_cell.length_b   1.000
_cell.length_c   1.000
_cell.angle_alpha   90.00
_cell.angle_beta   90.00
_cell.angle_gamma   90.00
#
_symmetry.space_group_name_H-M   'P 1'
#
loop_
_entity.id
_entity.type
_entity.pdbx_description
1 polymer ?
#
loop_
_entity_poly.entity_id
_entity_poly.type
_entity_poly.pdbx_seq_one_letter_code
_entity_poly.pdbx_strand_id
1 'polypeptide(L)'
;YHWMGSMCRKSYVCNWPHTKLNCPNLLKEGKPNEARVRYSPENKTRHESLVGVWNDYYKEYLDAPFPRLLIRFEDLLFHPEYVISKACECVGGQRRTNKIENVRGNAKGGQPAHEGANDFMGAITRYGDYKKRAEGFS
;
A
#
# COMPACT_ATOMS: atom_id res chain seq x y z
N TYR A 1 -6.79 1.07 7.06
CA TYR A 1 -6.36 0.79 5.67
C TYR A 1 -5.95 2.09 4.99
N HIS A 2 -4.77 2.59 5.35
CA HIS A 2 -4.35 3.97 5.05
C HIS A 2 -3.93 4.22 3.60
N TRP A 3 -3.76 3.15 2.82
CA TRP A 3 -3.43 3.26 1.41
C TRP A 3 -4.57 3.94 0.62
N MET A 4 -5.84 3.62 0.91
CA MET A 4 -7.00 4.24 0.27
C MET A 4 -7.05 5.75 0.54
N GLY A 5 -6.83 6.16 1.80
CA GLY A 5 -6.72 7.58 2.17
C GLY A 5 -5.54 8.28 1.51
N SER A 6 -4.45 7.57 1.21
CA SER A 6 -3.33 8.12 0.44
C SER A 6 -3.70 8.31 -1.03
N MET A 7 -4.54 7.44 -1.57
CA MET A 7 -5.04 7.58 -2.93
C MET A 7 -6.00 8.77 -3.12
N CYS A 8 -6.61 9.27 -2.04
CA CYS A 8 -7.36 10.54 -2.06
C CYS A 8 -6.48 11.76 -2.41
N ARG A 9 -5.19 11.72 -2.02
CA ARG A 9 -4.23 12.79 -2.35
C ARG A 9 -3.65 12.60 -3.76
N LYS A 10 -3.46 11.35 -4.16
CA LYS A 10 -2.95 10.95 -5.47
C LYS A 10 -3.60 9.65 -5.91
N SER A 11 -4.55 9.74 -6.84
CA SER A 11 -5.29 8.56 -7.32
C SER A 11 -4.45 7.64 -8.22
N TYR A 12 -3.25 8.07 -8.61
CA TYR A 12 -2.36 7.38 -9.55
C TYR A 12 -3.11 7.02 -10.84
N VAL A 13 -3.17 5.74 -11.19
CA VAL A 13 -3.88 5.19 -12.36
C VAL A 13 -5.30 4.72 -12.04
N CYS A 14 -5.72 4.83 -10.79
CA CYS A 14 -7.04 4.41 -10.33
C CYS A 14 -8.01 5.60 -10.33
N ASN A 15 -9.25 5.36 -10.71
CA ASN A 15 -10.32 6.35 -10.72
C ASN A 15 -11.60 5.74 -10.12
N TRP A 16 -12.20 6.44 -9.18
CA TRP A 16 -13.48 6.08 -8.57
C TRP A 16 -14.20 7.36 -8.11
N PRO A 17 -15.53 7.34 -7.95
CA PRO A 17 -16.27 8.49 -7.45
C PRO A 17 -15.84 8.89 -6.03
N HIS A 18 -15.23 10.06 -5.87
CA HIS A 18 -14.92 10.67 -4.56
C HIS A 18 -14.76 12.19 -4.69
N THR A 19 -14.81 12.90 -3.56
CA THR A 19 -14.50 14.33 -3.47
C THR A 19 -13.45 14.57 -2.39
N LYS A 20 -12.86 15.76 -2.32
CA LYS A 20 -11.94 16.09 -1.20
C LYS A 20 -12.59 15.98 0.18
N LEU A 21 -13.91 16.23 0.26
CA LEU A 21 -14.68 16.19 1.51
C LEU A 21 -15.17 14.78 1.86
N ASN A 22 -15.38 13.94 0.85
CA ASN A 22 -15.86 12.59 1.01
C ASN A 22 -14.95 11.65 0.19
N CYS A 23 -13.88 11.20 0.83
CA CYS A 23 -12.91 10.25 0.30
C CYS A 23 -12.48 9.29 1.42
N PRO A 24 -12.36 7.97 1.18
CA PRO A 24 -12.40 7.29 -0.11
C PRO A 24 -13.79 7.08 -0.71
N ASN A 25 -14.88 7.47 -0.03
CA ASN A 25 -16.25 7.31 -0.53
C ASN A 25 -16.50 5.88 -1.04
N LEU A 26 -16.32 4.88 -0.17
CA LEU A 26 -16.39 3.48 -0.57
C LEU A 26 -17.80 3.05 -1.01
N LEU A 27 -18.82 3.72 -0.49
CA LEU A 27 -20.23 3.39 -0.72
C LEU A 27 -20.99 4.60 -1.28
N LYS A 28 -21.93 4.33 -2.19
CA LYS A 28 -22.97 5.26 -2.61
C LYS A 28 -24.31 4.55 -2.48
N GLU A 29 -25.23 5.11 -1.69
CA GLU A 29 -26.57 4.54 -1.48
C GLU A 29 -26.51 3.05 -1.05
N GLY A 30 -25.55 2.71 -0.17
CA GLY A 30 -25.35 1.35 0.33
C GLY A 30 -24.67 0.38 -0.65
N LYS A 31 -24.31 0.82 -1.85
CA LYS A 31 -23.60 0.00 -2.85
C LYS A 31 -22.15 0.42 -3.00
N PRO A 32 -21.20 -0.51 -3.24
CA PRO A 32 -19.81 -0.14 -3.49
C PRO A 32 -19.65 0.74 -4.73
N ASN A 33 -18.79 1.75 -4.64
CA ASN A 33 -18.45 2.60 -5.77
C ASN A 33 -17.41 1.89 -6.66
N GLU A 34 -17.79 1.60 -7.92
CA GLU A 34 -16.91 0.99 -8.93
C GLU A 34 -15.58 1.74 -9.05
N ALA A 35 -14.47 1.01 -9.08
CA ALA A 35 -13.15 1.54 -9.33
C ALA A 35 -12.61 1.08 -10.69
N ARG A 36 -11.94 1.99 -11.41
CA ARG A 36 -11.35 1.74 -12.73
C ARG A 36 -9.86 1.98 -12.67
N VAL A 37 -9.07 1.05 -13.20
CA VAL A 37 -7.62 1.21 -13.28
C VAL A 37 -7.21 1.26 -14.76
N ARG A 38 -6.41 2.26 -15.12
CA ARG A 38 -5.85 2.42 -16.47
C ARG A 38 -4.35 2.13 -16.44
N TYR A 39 -3.95 0.90 -16.72
CA TYR A 39 -2.54 0.52 -16.82
C TYR A 39 -1.88 1.06 -18.10
N SER A 40 -2.63 1.04 -19.22
CA SER A 40 -2.24 1.66 -20.50
C SER A 40 -3.49 2.19 -21.23
N PRO A 41 -3.35 2.90 -22.37
CA PRO A 41 -4.51 3.31 -23.17
C PRO A 41 -5.39 2.14 -23.62
N GLU A 42 -4.82 0.95 -23.81
CA GLU A 42 -5.47 -0.29 -24.24
C GLU A 42 -5.84 -1.20 -23.07
N ASN A 43 -5.07 -1.18 -21.99
CA ASN A 43 -5.29 -2.02 -20.81
C ASN A 43 -5.99 -1.23 -19.68
N LYS A 44 -7.31 -1.42 -19.60
CA LYS A 44 -8.19 -0.81 -18.59
C LYS A 44 -9.00 -1.90 -17.90
N THR A 45 -8.93 -1.95 -16.58
CA THR A 45 -9.70 -2.90 -15.76
C THR A 45 -10.78 -2.17 -14.96
N ARG A 46 -11.83 -2.91 -14.61
CA ARG A 46 -12.92 -2.47 -13.74
C ARG A 46 -13.01 -3.41 -12.56
N HIS A 47 -13.24 -2.85 -11.39
CA HIS A 47 -13.30 -3.56 -10.12
C HIS A 47 -14.56 -3.13 -9.38
N GLU A 48 -15.16 -4.06 -8.64
CA GLU A 48 -16.41 -3.84 -7.90
C GLU A 48 -16.33 -2.59 -6.99
N SER A 49 -15.19 -2.38 -6.36
CA SER A 49 -14.93 -1.26 -5.47
C SER A 49 -13.45 -0.92 -5.40
N LEU A 50 -13.10 0.17 -4.71
CA LEU A 50 -11.70 0.46 -4.40
C LEU A 50 -11.05 -0.69 -3.60
N VAL A 51 -11.79 -1.33 -2.68
CA VAL A 51 -11.33 -2.54 -1.98
C VAL A 51 -11.22 -3.74 -2.94
N GLY A 52 -12.12 -3.82 -3.92
CA GLY A 52 -12.06 -4.81 -5.01
C GLY A 52 -10.75 -4.73 -5.79
N VAL A 53 -10.24 -3.53 -6.09
CA VAL A 53 -8.92 -3.36 -6.74
C VAL A 53 -7.82 -4.08 -5.96
N TRP A 54 -7.81 -3.92 -4.63
CA TRP A 54 -6.82 -4.57 -3.77
C TRP A 54 -6.98 -6.09 -3.80
N ASN A 55 -8.22 -6.58 -3.64
CA ASN A 55 -8.49 -8.01 -3.62
C ASN A 55 -8.13 -8.67 -4.94
N ASP A 56 -8.53 -8.08 -6.06
CA ASP A 56 -8.27 -8.59 -7.41
C ASP A 56 -6.76 -8.61 -7.69
N TYR A 57 -6.05 -7.51 -7.39
CA TYR A 57 -4.59 -7.45 -7.56
C TYR A 57 -3.87 -8.55 -6.78
N TYR A 58 -4.20 -8.74 -5.49
CA TYR A 58 -3.54 -9.78 -4.70
C TYR A 58 -3.96 -11.18 -5.11
N LYS A 59 -5.21 -11.38 -5.54
CA LYS A 59 -5.66 -12.66 -6.09
C LYS A 59 -4.88 -13.01 -7.36
N GLU A 60 -4.80 -12.09 -8.32
CA GLU A 60 -4.00 -12.25 -9.53
C GLU A 60 -2.53 -12.50 -9.20
N TYR A 61 -1.97 -11.75 -8.25
CA TYR A 61 -0.60 -11.94 -7.80
C TYR A 61 -0.37 -13.30 -7.14
N LEU A 62 -1.35 -13.88 -6.44
CA LEU A 62 -1.28 -15.22 -5.83
C LEU A 62 -1.57 -16.35 -6.81
N ASP A 63 -2.31 -16.08 -7.88
CA ASP A 63 -2.69 -17.07 -8.90
C ASP A 63 -1.68 -17.10 -10.07
N ALA A 64 -0.78 -16.11 -10.21
CA ALA A 64 0.18 -16.04 -11.31
C ALA A 64 1.06 -17.31 -11.43
N PRO A 65 1.46 -17.77 -12.62
CA PRO A 65 2.09 -19.08 -12.78
C PRO A 65 3.58 -19.15 -12.40
N PHE A 66 4.17 -18.04 -11.93
CA PHE A 66 5.59 -17.95 -11.59
C PHE A 66 5.83 -17.89 -10.07
N PRO A 67 7.04 -18.27 -9.59
CA PRO A 67 7.40 -18.14 -8.18
C PRO A 67 7.24 -16.70 -7.69
N ARG A 68 6.71 -16.54 -6.49
CA ARG A 68 6.37 -15.24 -5.91
C ARG A 68 6.86 -15.13 -4.47
N LEU A 69 7.13 -13.90 -4.04
CA LEU A 69 7.49 -13.57 -2.67
C LEU A 69 6.54 -12.51 -2.14
N LEU A 70 5.77 -12.87 -1.10
CA LEU A 70 4.87 -11.95 -0.43
C LEU A 70 5.41 -11.63 0.97
N ILE A 71 5.68 -10.36 1.22
CA ILE A 71 6.18 -9.87 2.51
C ILE A 71 5.12 -8.94 3.11
N ARG A 72 4.73 -9.20 4.36
CA ARG A 72 3.86 -8.27 5.09
C ARG A 72 4.65 -7.02 5.44
N PHE A 73 4.05 -5.86 5.22
CA PHE A 73 4.69 -4.58 5.53
C PHE A 73 5.07 -4.49 7.02
N GLU A 74 4.21 -5.00 7.90
CA GLU A 74 4.42 -5.01 9.34
C GLU A 74 5.65 -5.83 9.75
N ASP A 75 5.86 -7.01 9.14
CA ASP A 75 7.05 -7.82 9.45
C ASP A 75 8.33 -7.10 9.03
N LEU A 76 8.31 -6.48 7.84
CA LEU A 76 9.44 -5.70 7.36
C LEU A 76 9.71 -4.48 8.27
N LEU A 77 8.66 -3.86 8.79
CA LEU A 77 8.75 -2.70 9.66
C LEU A 77 9.32 -3.06 11.05
N PHE A 78 8.85 -4.16 11.66
CA PHE A 78 9.22 -4.54 13.03
C PHE A 78 10.44 -5.47 13.12
N HIS A 79 10.71 -6.24 12.07
CA HIS A 79 11.81 -7.21 12.03
C HIS A 79 12.63 -7.11 10.73
N PRO A 80 13.13 -5.91 10.36
CA PRO A 80 13.73 -5.67 9.05
C PRO A 80 14.92 -6.57 8.75
N GLU A 81 15.83 -6.79 9.72
CA GLU A 81 17.02 -7.63 9.52
C GLU A 81 16.65 -9.09 9.25
N TYR A 82 15.68 -9.62 9.98
CA TYR A 82 15.21 -10.99 9.82
C TYR A 82 14.52 -11.17 8.47
N VAL A 83 13.56 -10.30 8.16
CA VAL A 83 12.77 -10.39 6.92
C VAL A 83 13.64 -10.21 5.68
N ILE A 84 14.56 -9.24 5.68
CA ILE A 84 15.47 -9.03 4.55
C ILE A 84 16.42 -10.21 4.40
N SER A 85 16.94 -10.79 5.50
CA SER A 85 17.76 -12.00 5.41
C SER A 85 17.01 -13.15 4.76
N LYS A 86 15.75 -13.39 5.18
CA LYS A 86 14.91 -14.43 4.59
C LYS A 86 14.54 -14.17 3.13
N ALA A 87 14.30 -12.92 2.76
CA ALA A 87 14.08 -12.53 1.38
C ALA A 87 15.32 -12.78 0.51
N CYS A 88 16.52 -12.43 0.99
CA CYS A 88 17.79 -12.70 0.30
C CYS A 88 18.00 -14.21 0.09
N GLU A 89 17.84 -15.01 1.14
CA GLU A 89 17.95 -16.48 1.08
C GLU A 89 16.96 -17.06 0.05
N CYS A 90 15.71 -16.58 0.04
CA CYS A 90 14.67 -17.05 -0.87
C CYS A 90 15.00 -16.85 -2.35
N VAL A 91 15.71 -15.77 -2.70
CA VAL A 91 16.09 -15.46 -4.10
C VAL A 91 17.48 -15.97 -4.47
N GLY A 92 18.10 -16.80 -3.62
CA GLY A 92 19.45 -17.34 -3.83
C GLY A 92 20.58 -16.32 -3.60
N GLY A 93 20.27 -15.21 -2.92
CA GLY A 93 21.23 -14.16 -2.57
C GLY A 93 21.77 -14.28 -1.15
N GLN A 94 22.74 -13.43 -0.84
CA GLN A 94 23.27 -13.27 0.51
C GLN A 94 23.06 -11.83 0.99
N ARG A 95 22.56 -11.68 2.22
CA ARG A 95 22.41 -10.35 2.82
C ARG A 95 23.78 -9.72 3.03
N ARG A 96 23.91 -8.45 2.65
CA ARG A 96 25.10 -7.66 3.03
C ARG A 96 25.18 -7.51 4.55
N THR A 97 26.38 -7.54 5.09
CA THR A 97 26.64 -7.54 6.54
C THR A 97 26.48 -6.18 7.21
N ASN A 98 26.30 -5.11 6.43
CA ASN A 98 26.05 -3.79 6.99
C ASN A 98 24.72 -3.74 7.74
N LYS A 99 24.64 -2.85 8.73
CA LYS A 99 23.42 -2.57 9.47
C LYS A 99 22.39 -1.91 8.54
N ILE A 100 21.12 -2.19 8.79
CA ILE A 100 20.02 -1.51 8.11
C ILE A 100 19.88 -0.13 8.74
N GLU A 101 20.01 0.90 7.91
CA GLU A 101 19.83 2.28 8.33
C GLU A 101 18.42 2.76 7.99
N ASN A 102 17.72 3.25 9.01
CA ASN A 102 16.40 3.86 8.81
C ASN A 102 16.57 5.34 8.49
N VAL A 103 16.03 5.78 7.37
CA VAL A 103 16.00 7.20 6.99
C VAL A 103 15.10 7.95 7.97
N ARG A 104 15.70 8.90 8.71
CA ARG A 104 14.97 9.81 9.60
C ARG A 104 14.44 10.98 8.76
N GLY A 105 13.15 10.95 8.41
CA GLY A 105 12.48 11.98 7.61
C GLY A 105 11.81 11.44 6.35
N ASN A 106 11.31 12.36 5.51
CA ASN A 106 10.67 11.98 4.24
C ASN A 106 11.73 11.50 3.23
N ALA A 107 11.69 10.21 2.89
CA ALA A 107 12.58 9.58 1.92
C ALA A 107 12.51 10.18 0.49
N LYS A 108 11.55 11.07 0.21
CA LYS A 108 11.32 11.71 -1.09
C LYS A 108 11.49 13.24 -1.06
N GLY A 109 12.14 13.80 -0.05
CA GLY A 109 12.64 15.18 -0.09
C GLY A 109 11.57 16.29 -0.08
N GLY A 110 10.47 16.13 0.66
CA GLY A 110 9.56 17.24 0.97
C GLY A 110 8.62 17.69 -0.17
N GLN A 111 8.40 16.86 -1.20
CA GLN A 111 7.43 17.19 -2.24
C GLN A 111 6.00 17.36 -1.67
N PRO A 112 5.21 18.36 -2.12
CA PRO A 112 3.84 18.61 -1.63
C PRO A 112 2.90 17.41 -1.81
N ALA A 113 3.15 16.59 -2.84
CA ALA A 113 2.41 15.35 -3.10
C ALA A 113 2.56 14.29 -1.99
N HIS A 114 3.52 14.47 -1.09
CA HIS A 114 3.86 13.54 0.00
C HIS A 114 3.86 14.24 1.37
N GLU A 115 3.31 15.45 1.46
CA GLU A 115 3.11 16.15 2.72
C GLU A 115 2.17 15.34 3.63
N GLY A 116 2.57 15.16 4.89
CA GLY A 116 1.85 14.32 5.86
C GLY A 116 2.05 12.80 5.72
N ALA A 117 2.97 12.33 4.86
CA ALA A 117 3.38 10.92 4.86
C ALA A 117 4.14 10.58 6.15
N ASN A 118 3.94 9.36 6.67
CA ASN A 118 4.67 8.93 7.86
C ASN A 118 6.14 8.69 7.54
N ASP A 119 7.02 9.16 8.42
CA ASP A 119 8.39 8.65 8.51
C ASP A 119 8.39 7.26 9.19
N PHE A 120 9.58 6.69 9.41
CA PHE A 120 9.73 5.39 10.07
C PHE A 120 9.03 5.33 11.44
N MET A 121 9.16 6.38 12.26
CA MET A 121 8.55 6.42 13.60
C MET A 121 7.03 6.58 13.53
N GLY A 122 6.53 7.37 12.59
CA GLY A 122 5.11 7.49 12.31
C GLY A 122 4.52 6.17 11.80
N ALA A 123 5.28 5.40 11.01
CA ALA A 123 4.89 4.07 10.59
C ALA A 123 4.82 3.11 11.78
N ILE A 124 5.86 3.04 12.63
CA ILE A 124 5.85 2.21 13.85
C ILE A 124 4.64 2.55 14.72
N THR A 125 4.42 3.84 14.99
CA THR A 125 3.31 4.30 15.84
C THR A 125 1.95 3.90 15.25
N ARG A 126 1.80 3.95 13.92
CA ARG A 126 0.55 3.66 13.25
C ARG A 126 0.26 2.17 13.15
N TYR A 127 1.24 1.37 12.76
CA TYR A 127 1.06 -0.07 12.57
C TYR A 127 1.18 -0.87 13.87
N GLY A 128 1.80 -0.29 14.91
CA GLY A 128 1.87 -0.86 16.25
C GLY A 128 0.58 -0.73 17.07
N ASP A 129 -0.37 0.10 16.64
CA ASP A 129 -1.65 0.31 17.32
C ASP A 129 -2.82 -0.12 16.42
N TYR A 130 -3.60 -1.11 16.87
CA TYR A 130 -4.74 -1.62 16.11
C TYR A 130 -5.81 -0.56 15.85
N LYS A 131 -6.03 0.39 16.79
CA LYS A 131 -7.05 1.44 16.64
C LYS A 131 -6.65 2.36 15.49
N LYS A 132 -5.38 2.77 15.48
CA LYS A 132 -4.82 3.61 14.41
C LYS A 132 -4.84 2.91 13.06
N ARG A 133 -4.69 1.58 12.99
CA ARG A 133 -4.83 0.83 11.72
C ARG A 133 -6.24 0.91 11.14
N ALA A 134 -7.27 0.92 11.99
CA ALA A 134 -8.67 0.94 11.60
C ALA A 134 -9.15 2.30 11.06
N GLU A 135 -8.53 3.41 11.49
CA GLU A 135 -8.87 4.78 11.04
C GLU A 135 -8.92 4.95 9.51
N GLY A 136 -8.14 4.19 8.75
CA GLY A 136 -8.15 4.30 7.28
C GLY A 136 -9.40 3.72 6.60
N PHE A 137 -10.42 3.30 7.35
CA PHE A 137 -11.71 2.82 6.83
C PHE A 137 -12.88 3.78 7.06
N SER A 138 -12.70 4.76 7.97
CA SER A 138 -13.70 5.76 8.32
C SER A 138 -13.56 7.03 7.51
#